data_AF-A0A1F8XNK9-F1
#
_entry.id   AF-A0A1F8XNK9-F1
#
_cell.length_a   1.000
_cell.length_b   1.000
_cell.length_c   1.000
_cell.angle_alpha   90.00
_cell.angle_beta   90.00
_cell.angle_gamma   90.00
#
_symmetry.space_group_name_H-M   'P 1'
#
loop_
_entity.id
_entity.type
_entity.pdbx_description
1 polymer ?
#
loop_
_entity_poly.entity_id
_entity_poly.type
_entity_poly.pdbx_seq_one_letter_code
_entity_poly.pdbx_strand_id
1 'polypeptide(L)'
;MKRVLSLSLATLVMLQSCASYQGGRLPGKDVETFANRQEQGAVHVAVDIMSNQKIAQAFQFDLEEYEVQPVYIVIDNRSKRSYHFKKSELNKQIYSAKEVAEKVQFSTAGRSTGYGVLAGVGTFIILWPLAFLPFPQ
;
A
#
# COMPACT_ATOMS: atom_id res chain seq x y z
N MET A 1 43.22 15.01 43.20
CA MET A 1 42.87 15.13 41.76
C MET A 1 42.57 13.79 41.09
N LYS A 2 43.40 12.73 41.23
CA LYS A 2 43.16 11.41 40.58
C LYS A 2 41.80 10.76 40.92
N ARG A 3 41.32 10.90 42.16
CA ARG A 3 40.02 10.33 42.60
C ARG A 3 38.79 11.05 42.01
N VAL A 4 38.92 12.35 41.74
CA VAL A 4 37.82 13.15 41.15
C VAL A 4 37.67 12.80 39.66
N LEU A 5 38.79 12.62 38.95
CA LEU A 5 38.80 12.19 37.55
C LEU A 5 38.18 10.79 37.36
N SER A 6 38.42 9.89 38.31
CA SER A 6 37.86 8.53 38.28
C SER A 6 36.34 8.51 38.49
N LEU A 7 35.80 9.39 39.35
CA LEU A 7 34.35 9.49 39.54
C LEU A 7 33.67 10.05 38.30
N SER A 8 34.22 11.10 37.68
CA SER A 8 33.64 11.70 36.47
C SER A 8 33.61 10.74 35.28
N LEU A 9 34.61 9.86 35.15
CA LEU A 9 34.66 8.87 34.08
C LEU A 9 33.62 7.75 34.28
N ALA A 10 33.41 7.32 35.53
CA ALA A 10 32.41 6.30 35.84
C ALA A 10 30.98 6.79 35.54
N THR A 11 30.68 8.07 35.76
CA THR A 11 29.38 8.66 35.42
C THR A 11 29.14 8.72 33.90
N LEU A 12 30.20 8.96 33.12
CA LEU A 12 30.10 9.05 31.65
C LEU A 12 29.81 7.68 31.00
N VAL A 13 30.34 6.59 31.58
CA VAL A 13 30.10 5.23 31.09
C VAL A 13 28.68 4.75 31.39
N MET A 14 28.09 5.19 32.50
CA MET A 14 26.71 4.84 32.86
C MET A 14 25.65 5.54 31.99
N LEU A 15 26.03 6.61 31.27
CA LEU A 15 25.15 7.32 30.34
C LEU A 15 25.12 6.70 28.94
N GLN A 16 25.85 5.62 28.68
CA GLN A 16 25.73 4.86 27.44
C GLN A 16 24.48 3.97 27.51
N SER A 17 23.32 4.61 27.49
CA SER A 17 22.03 3.95 27.34
C SER A 17 22.03 3.21 26.01
N CYS A 18 21.99 1.88 26.08
CA CYS A 18 21.92 1.00 24.93
C CYS A 18 20.63 1.31 24.17
N ALA A 19 20.75 1.95 23.00
CA ALA A 19 19.67 2.03 22.05
C ALA A 19 19.18 0.60 21.76
N SER A 20 18.01 0.25 22.28
CA SER A 20 17.42 -1.07 22.07
C SER A 20 16.66 -1.03 20.75
N TYR A 21 17.20 -1.71 19.74
CA TYR A 21 16.52 -1.86 18.46
C TYR A 21 15.45 -2.93 18.58
N GLN A 22 14.17 -2.53 18.52
CA GLN A 22 13.07 -3.47 18.39
C GLN A 22 12.73 -3.62 16.90
N GLY A 23 13.22 -4.70 16.28
CA GLY A 23 12.86 -5.02 14.90
C GLY A 23 11.43 -5.57 14.82
N GLY A 24 10.59 -4.98 13.98
CA GLY A 24 9.28 -5.54 13.65
C GLY A 24 9.36 -6.67 12.61
N ARG A 25 8.26 -7.41 12.45
CA ARG A 25 8.17 -8.48 11.44
C ARG A 25 7.60 -7.91 10.15
N LEU A 26 8.34 -8.07 9.05
CA LEU A 26 7.85 -7.77 7.72
C LEU A 26 6.76 -8.77 7.29
N PRO A 27 5.89 -8.41 6.32
CA PRO A 27 4.91 -9.33 5.75
C PRO A 27 5.56 -10.61 5.20
N GLY A 28 4.73 -11.65 5.05
CA GLY A 28 5.15 -12.92 4.47
C GLY A 28 5.91 -12.75 3.16
N LYS A 29 6.91 -13.60 2.94
CA LYS A 29 7.74 -13.57 1.72
C LYS A 29 7.13 -14.38 0.56
N ASP A 30 6.03 -15.07 0.81
CA ASP A 30 5.42 -15.94 -0.19
C ASP A 30 4.56 -15.11 -1.14
N VAL A 31 4.99 -15.04 -2.41
CA VAL A 31 4.31 -14.29 -3.48
C VAL A 31 2.88 -14.81 -3.69
N GLU A 32 2.61 -16.08 -3.41
CA GLU A 32 1.30 -16.68 -3.63
C GLU A 32 0.22 -16.09 -2.70
N THR A 33 0.63 -15.52 -1.56
CA THR A 33 -0.28 -14.94 -0.56
C THR A 33 -0.81 -13.56 -0.93
N PHE A 34 -0.26 -12.92 -1.97
CA PHE A 34 -0.64 -11.56 -2.38
C PHE A 34 -1.69 -11.57 -3.48
N ALA A 35 -2.77 -10.81 -3.28
CA ALA A 35 -3.86 -10.69 -4.25
C ALA A 35 -3.41 -10.04 -5.58
N ASN A 36 -2.49 -9.07 -5.52
CA ASN A 36 -2.01 -8.31 -6.67
C ASN A 36 -0.74 -8.92 -7.31
N ARG A 37 -0.66 -10.25 -7.38
CA ARG A 37 0.49 -10.94 -8.00
C ARG A 37 0.41 -10.85 -9.52
N GLN A 38 1.56 -10.62 -10.15
CA GLN A 38 1.76 -10.72 -11.59
C GLN A 38 2.81 -11.78 -11.89
N GLU A 39 2.58 -12.54 -12.95
CA GLU A 39 3.46 -13.60 -13.40
C GLU A 39 3.96 -13.27 -14.81
N GLN A 40 5.28 -13.34 -14.99
CA GLN A 40 5.91 -13.21 -16.30
C GLN A 40 6.86 -14.39 -16.53
N GLY A 41 6.31 -15.47 -17.07
CA GLY A 41 7.03 -16.73 -17.22
C GLY A 41 7.38 -17.29 -15.85
N ALA A 42 8.67 -17.50 -15.56
CA ALA A 42 9.13 -18.08 -14.29
C ALA A 42 9.43 -17.03 -13.20
N VAL A 43 9.07 -15.76 -13.41
CA VAL A 43 9.24 -14.68 -12.43
C VAL A 43 7.88 -14.22 -11.95
N HIS A 44 7.69 -14.25 -10.63
CA HIS A 44 6.48 -13.83 -9.97
C HIS A 44 6.78 -12.58 -9.16
N VAL A 45 5.95 -11.55 -9.32
CA VAL A 45 6.10 -10.26 -8.64
C VAL A 45 4.81 -9.92 -7.93
N ALA A 46 4.89 -9.56 -6.66
CA ALA A 46 3.77 -9.03 -5.90
C ALA A 46 4.13 -7.67 -5.30
N VAL A 47 3.14 -6.81 -5.21
CA VAL A 47 3.24 -5.48 -4.61
C VAL A 47 2.13 -5.33 -3.57
N ASP A 48 2.52 -4.93 -2.36
CA ASP A 48 1.62 -4.63 -1.24
C ASP A 48 1.87 -3.21 -0.75
N ILE A 49 0.82 -2.40 -0.73
CA ILE A 49 0.85 -1.05 -0.13
C ILE A 49 0.48 -1.26 1.33
N MET A 50 1.43 -1.02 2.24
CA MET A 50 1.24 -1.37 3.64
C MET A 50 0.21 -0.43 4.28
N SER A 51 -0.80 -0.99 4.94
CA SER A 51 -1.71 -0.20 5.78
C SER A 51 -1.01 0.30 7.04
N ASN A 52 -1.54 1.34 7.67
CA ASN A 52 -0.97 1.93 8.90
C ASN A 52 -0.76 0.88 10.01
N GLN A 53 -1.67 -0.10 10.11
CA GLN A 53 -1.51 -1.24 11.03
C GLN A 53 -0.29 -2.11 10.70
N LYS A 54 -0.09 -2.46 9.42
CA LYS A 54 1.07 -3.24 8.97
C LYS A 54 2.38 -2.45 9.15
N ILE A 55 2.33 -1.14 8.93
CA ILE A 55 3.46 -0.24 9.13
C ILE A 55 3.86 -0.22 10.60
N ALA A 56 2.92 0.03 11.51
CA ALA A 56 3.19 0.06 12.94
C ALA A 56 3.77 -1.28 13.44
N GLN A 57 3.27 -2.41 12.93
CA GLN A 57 3.79 -3.74 13.28
C GLN A 57 5.21 -4.00 12.73
N ALA A 58 5.50 -3.54 11.52
CA ALA A 58 6.78 -3.81 10.84
C ALA A 58 7.90 -2.86 11.27
N PHE A 59 7.57 -1.59 11.49
CA PHE A 59 8.54 -0.52 11.69
C PHE A 59 8.54 0.01 13.13
N GLN A 60 7.45 -0.16 13.88
CA GLN A 60 7.29 0.35 15.25
C GLN A 60 7.40 1.88 15.39
N PHE A 61 7.27 2.60 14.28
CA PHE A 61 7.12 4.04 14.22
C PHE A 61 6.02 4.39 13.23
N ASP A 62 5.38 5.54 13.46
CA ASP A 62 4.33 6.04 12.59
C ASP A 62 4.97 6.71 11.36
N LEU A 63 4.88 6.04 10.20
CA LEU A 63 5.35 6.62 8.94
C LEU A 63 4.35 7.61 8.33
N GLU A 64 3.10 7.60 8.77
CA GLU A 64 2.07 8.53 8.31
C GLU A 64 2.37 9.96 8.78
N GLU A 65 2.89 10.11 10.00
CA GLU A 65 3.37 11.40 10.52
C GLU A 65 4.45 12.04 9.64
N TYR A 66 5.24 11.22 8.94
CA TYR A 66 6.27 11.68 8.01
C TYR A 66 5.80 11.77 6.56
N GLU A 67 4.50 11.57 6.30
CA GLU A 67 3.91 11.52 4.97
C GLU A 67 4.58 10.46 4.05
N VAL A 68 5.07 9.37 4.64
CA VAL A 68 5.74 8.28 3.92
C VAL A 68 4.83 7.06 3.80
N GLN A 69 4.52 6.66 2.57
CA GLN A 69 3.79 5.43 2.27
C GLN A 69 4.77 4.33 1.82
N PRO A 70 5.11 3.35 2.68
CA PRO A 70 5.97 2.25 2.27
C PRO A 70 5.22 1.29 1.33
N VAL A 71 5.95 0.86 0.31
CA VAL A 71 5.53 -0.16 -0.66
C VAL A 71 6.42 -1.39 -0.49
N TYR A 72 5.81 -2.54 -0.21
CA TYR A 72 6.49 -3.81 -0.07
C TYR A 72 6.42 -4.57 -1.39
N ILE A 73 7.58 -4.97 -1.92
CA ILE A 73 7.69 -5.68 -3.19
C ILE A 73 8.33 -7.02 -2.93
N VAL A 74 7.69 -8.08 -3.39
CA VAL A 74 8.21 -9.45 -3.34
C VAL A 74 8.45 -9.93 -4.76
N ILE A 75 9.65 -10.42 -5.02
CA ILE A 75 10.05 -10.97 -6.32
C ILE A 75 10.53 -12.40 -6.07
N ASP A 76 9.82 -13.37 -6.65
CA ASP A 76 10.20 -14.77 -6.64
C ASP A 76 10.63 -15.16 -8.07
N ASN A 77 11.91 -15.46 -8.22
CA ASN A 77 12.49 -15.91 -9.48
C ASN A 77 12.70 -17.42 -9.44
N ARG A 78 11.81 -18.16 -10.08
CA ARG A 78 11.84 -19.63 -10.17
C ARG A 78 12.64 -20.13 -11.38
N SER A 79 13.27 -19.22 -12.12
CA SER A 79 14.08 -19.57 -13.28
C SER A 79 15.54 -19.86 -12.92
N LYS A 80 16.28 -20.47 -13.85
CA LYS A 80 17.75 -20.61 -13.75
C LYS A 80 18.51 -19.34 -14.15
N ARG A 81 17.82 -18.31 -14.64
CA ARG A 81 18.42 -17.06 -15.13
C ARG A 81 18.39 -16.01 -14.02
N SER A 82 19.46 -15.22 -13.92
CA SER A 82 19.49 -14.08 -13.01
C SER A 82 18.73 -12.89 -13.62
N TYR A 83 17.85 -12.29 -12.84
CA TYR A 83 17.17 -11.05 -13.19
C TYR A 83 17.64 -9.95 -12.25
N HIS A 84 17.79 -8.74 -12.79
CA HIS A 84 18.17 -7.56 -12.00
C HIS A 84 16.99 -6.61 -11.91
N PHE A 85 16.57 -6.30 -10.69
CA PHE A 85 15.57 -5.27 -10.44
C PHE A 85 16.24 -3.89 -10.42
N LYS A 86 16.03 -3.11 -11.47
CA LYS A 86 16.57 -1.75 -11.58
C LYS A 86 15.58 -0.72 -11.05
N LYS A 87 15.82 -0.25 -9.83
CA LYS A 87 15.04 0.83 -9.21
C LYS A 87 15.02 2.14 -10.02
N SER A 88 16.02 2.36 -10.88
CA SER A 88 16.09 3.55 -11.75
C SER A 88 15.03 3.57 -12.84
N GLU A 89 14.55 2.39 -13.25
CA GLU A 89 13.54 2.22 -14.31
C GLU A 89 12.12 2.17 -13.74
N LEU A 90 11.96 2.20 -12.41
CA LEU A 90 10.66 2.46 -11.80
C LEU A 90 10.20 3.85 -12.20
N ASN A 91 8.95 3.98 -12.62
CA ASN A 91 8.33 5.28 -12.81
C ASN A 91 8.28 6.00 -11.45
N LYS A 92 9.27 6.86 -11.18
CA LYS A 92 9.41 7.61 -9.92
C LYS A 92 8.49 8.82 -9.88
N GLN A 93 7.33 8.78 -10.52
CA GLN A 93 6.37 9.85 -10.35
C GLN A 93 5.94 9.88 -8.88
N ILE A 94 6.56 10.81 -8.15
CA ILE A 94 6.22 11.11 -6.76
C ILE A 94 4.94 11.92 -6.83
N TYR A 95 3.84 11.28 -6.46
CA TYR A 95 2.55 11.95 -6.30
C TYR A 95 2.34 12.25 -4.83
N SER A 96 1.87 13.46 -4.53
CA SER A 96 1.38 13.75 -3.18
C SER A 96 0.15 12.89 -2.89
N ALA A 97 -0.07 12.51 -1.63
CA ALA A 97 -1.25 11.76 -1.22
C ALA A 97 -2.55 12.45 -1.69
N LYS A 98 -2.57 13.78 -1.68
CA LYS A 98 -3.67 14.61 -2.21
C LYS A 98 -3.91 14.39 -3.71
N GLU A 99 -2.85 14.38 -4.51
CA GLU A 99 -2.95 14.19 -5.97
C GLU A 99 -3.40 12.76 -6.33
N VAL A 100 -2.97 11.75 -5.55
CA VAL A 100 -3.45 10.38 -5.69
C VAL A 100 -4.94 10.29 -5.35
N ALA A 101 -5.36 10.89 -4.23
CA ALA A 101 -6.76 10.89 -3.80
C ALA A 101 -7.67 11.57 -4.83
N GLU A 102 -7.24 12.69 -5.41
CA GLU A 102 -7.98 13.41 -6.46
C GLU A 102 -8.13 12.54 -7.72
N LYS A 103 -7.05 11.92 -8.21
CA LYS A 103 -7.12 11.01 -9.38
C LYS A 103 -8.02 9.79 -9.15
N VAL A 104 -7.98 9.20 -7.95
CA VAL A 104 -8.79 8.02 -7.61
C VAL A 104 -10.26 8.39 -7.37
N GLN A 105 -10.55 9.55 -6.78
CA GLN A 105 -11.93 10.06 -6.64
C GLN A 105 -12.59 10.28 -8.00
N PHE A 106 -11.89 10.92 -8.95
CA PHE A 106 -12.41 11.11 -10.32
C PHE A 106 -12.67 9.78 -11.03
N SER A 107 -11.81 8.78 -10.84
CA SER A 107 -11.99 7.45 -11.43
C SER A 107 -13.16 6.66 -10.83
N THR A 108 -13.57 6.97 -9.60
CA THR A 108 -14.70 6.31 -8.92
C THR A 108 -16.04 7.00 -9.25
N ALA A 109 -16.04 8.33 -9.31
CA ALA A 109 -17.21 9.12 -9.74
C ALA A 109 -17.62 8.79 -11.18
N GLY A 110 -16.66 8.60 -12.08
CA GLY A 110 -16.96 8.17 -13.47
C GLY A 110 -17.65 6.80 -13.55
N ARG A 111 -17.35 5.88 -12.61
CA ARG A 111 -18.00 4.56 -12.56
C ARG A 111 -19.40 4.62 -11.96
N SER A 112 -19.64 5.44 -10.94
CA SER A 112 -20.99 5.58 -10.35
C SER A 112 -21.98 6.25 -11.31
N THR A 113 -21.55 7.22 -12.12
CA THR A 113 -22.40 7.80 -13.18
C THR A 113 -22.76 6.76 -14.25
N GLY A 114 -21.82 5.88 -14.63
CA GLY A 114 -22.09 4.81 -15.61
C GLY A 114 -23.16 3.81 -15.15
N TYR A 115 -23.12 3.38 -13.89
CA TYR A 115 -24.15 2.48 -13.33
C TYR A 115 -25.49 3.19 -13.10
N GLY A 116 -25.48 4.47 -12.70
CA GLY A 116 -26.70 5.26 -12.51
C GLY A 116 -27.48 5.50 -13.80
N VAL A 117 -26.78 5.75 -14.92
CA VAL A 117 -27.41 5.95 -16.24
C VAL A 117 -27.97 4.64 -16.79
N LEU A 118 -27.25 3.52 -16.66
CA LEU A 118 -27.77 2.21 -17.11
C LEU A 118 -28.95 1.72 -16.26
N ALA A 119 -28.93 1.95 -14.94
CA ALA A 119 -30.06 1.65 -14.08
C ALA A 119 -31.25 2.58 -14.36
N GLY A 120 -31.03 3.88 -14.52
CA GLY A 120 -32.09 4.86 -14.82
C GLY A 120 -32.76 4.60 -16.18
N VAL A 121 -31.96 4.40 -17.24
CA VAL A 121 -32.47 4.14 -18.59
C VAL A 121 -33.10 2.75 -18.69
N GLY A 122 -32.51 1.73 -18.06
CA GLY A 122 -33.06 0.38 -18.04
C GLY A 122 -34.41 0.30 -17.31
N THR A 123 -34.56 1.00 -16.19
CA THR A 123 -35.81 1.04 -15.43
C THR A 123 -36.91 1.77 -16.20
N PHE A 124 -36.54 2.83 -16.93
CA PHE A 124 -37.49 3.60 -17.74
C PHE A 124 -37.97 2.83 -18.98
N ILE A 125 -37.09 2.08 -19.67
CA ILE A 125 -37.47 1.27 -20.85
C ILE A 125 -38.34 0.07 -20.44
N ILE A 126 -38.12 -0.53 -19.27
CA ILE A 126 -38.87 -1.70 -18.81
C ILE A 126 -40.24 -1.33 -18.21
N LEU A 127 -40.35 -0.18 -17.51
CA LEU A 127 -41.62 0.25 -16.90
C LEU A 127 -42.53 1.05 -17.83
N TRP A 128 -42.00 1.68 -18.88
CA TRP A 128 -42.79 2.47 -19.83
C TRP A 128 -43.92 1.67 -20.52
N PRO A 129 -43.71 0.44 -21.03
CA PRO A 129 -44.79 -0.31 -21.68
C PRO A 129 -45.92 -0.69 -20.70
N LEU A 130 -45.62 -0.89 -19.42
CA LEU A 130 -46.59 -1.26 -18.39
C LEU A 130 -47.50 -0.09 -17.97
N ALA A 131 -47.04 1.15 -18.11
CA ALA A 131 -47.82 2.35 -17.77
C ALA A 131 -48.80 2.79 -18.88
N PHE A 132 -48.59 2.35 -20.13
CA PHE A 132 -49.37 2.79 -21.29
C PHE A 132 -50.19 1.68 -21.98
N LEU A 133 -50.20 0.46 -21.44
CA LEU A 133 -51.07 -0.60 -21.97
C LEU A 133 -52.51 -0.39 -21.46
N PRO A 134 -53.50 -0.18 -22.36
CA PRO A 134 -54.89 -0.09 -21.95
C PRO A 134 -55.36 -1.45 -21.42
N PHE A 135 -55.89 -1.45 -20.20
CA PHE A 135 -56.55 -2.64 -19.65
C PHE A 135 -57.73 -3.03 -20.54
N PRO A 136 -57.82 -4.30 -21.00
CA PRO A 136 -59.01 -4.76 -21.68
C PRO A 136 -60.18 -4.73 -20.68
N GLN A 137 -61.25 -4.03 -21.07
CA GLN A 137 -62.52 -3.95 -20.33
C GLN A 137 -63.28 -5.28 -20.40
#